data_AF-A0A1I1DBV1-F1
#
_entry.id   AF-A0A1I1DBV1-F1
#
_cell.length_a   1.000
_cell.length_b   1.000
_cell.length_c   1.000
_cell.angle_alpha   90.00
_cell.angle_beta   90.00
_cell.angle_gamma   90.00
#
_symmetry.space_group_name_H-M   'P 1'
#
loop_
_entity.id
_entity.type
_entity.pdbx_description
1 polymer ?
#
loop_
_entity_poly.entity_id
_entity_poly.type
_entity_poly.pdbx_seq_one_letter_code
_entity_poly.pdbx_strand_id
1 'polypeptide(L)'
;MKILIATLALALLAGCTTTPTGPQYDTTYTAKGQSSRARFLVLHYTVSDKPTSIKILTEQQVSSHYLLTDDAQPITYRLVDETRAAYHAGNSSWKNFTQLNNSSIGIEIVNKGWVDTPQGRVFAPFPQPQVDALLVLVKDIVQRHGIAPENVLGHSDIAPLRKQDPGPLFPWQQLAQAGLVLWPDANRVAAVRPAFEALLPDVFWFQRKLATHGYGIQQTGVLDQQTRTVLGAFQMKYRPLDIAGNPDAETAALLEVLTTPANAPLPVVQPAIITSPVPALPPATEPAPVVPETAPAPAAPVPVPTPALPTPVPTPVTPPVPAAAPAVVNTP
;
A
#
# COMPACT_ATOMS: atom_id res chain seq x y z
N MET A 1 8.89 77.18 -7.21
CA MET A 1 8.01 76.33 -6.37
C MET A 1 7.74 74.91 -6.94
N LYS A 2 8.41 74.46 -8.02
CA LYS A 2 8.20 73.11 -8.60
C LYS A 2 9.40 72.15 -8.48
N ILE A 3 10.55 72.64 -8.01
CA ILE A 3 11.80 71.85 -7.90
C ILE A 3 12.00 71.30 -6.48
N LEU A 4 11.29 71.82 -5.47
CA LEU A 4 11.42 71.40 -4.07
C LEU A 4 10.55 70.19 -3.68
N ILE A 5 9.65 69.74 -4.55
CA ILE A 5 8.74 68.62 -4.28
C ILE A 5 9.36 67.28 -4.75
N ALA A 6 10.33 67.32 -5.67
CA ALA A 6 10.97 66.12 -6.22
C ALA A 6 11.96 65.46 -5.26
N THR A 7 12.52 66.20 -4.29
CA THR A 7 13.47 65.67 -3.31
C THR A 7 12.82 65.09 -2.06
N LEU A 8 11.54 65.38 -1.79
CA LEU A 8 10.82 64.82 -0.63
C LEU A 8 10.11 63.48 -0.96
N ALA A 9 9.85 63.20 -2.24
CA ALA A 9 9.24 61.94 -2.67
C ALA A 9 10.25 60.76 -2.75
N LEU A 10 11.56 61.04 -2.72
CA LEU A 10 12.60 60.00 -2.79
C LEU A 10 13.01 59.44 -1.42
N ALA A 11 12.59 60.07 -0.32
CA ALA A 11 12.91 59.64 1.05
C ALA A 11 11.93 58.60 1.63
N LEU A 12 10.86 58.25 0.91
CA LEU A 12 9.85 57.27 1.35
C LEU A 12 10.12 55.84 0.85
N LEU A 13 11.22 55.60 0.12
CA LEU A 13 11.71 54.26 -0.22
C LEU A 13 12.77 53.75 0.77
N ALA A 14 12.68 54.14 2.05
CA ALA A 14 13.36 53.41 3.12
C ALA A 14 12.71 52.03 3.27
N GLY A 15 13.04 51.13 2.34
CA GLY A 15 12.65 49.74 2.38
C GLY A 15 13.12 49.18 3.71
N CYS A 16 12.18 48.69 4.51
CA CYS A 16 12.46 47.94 5.71
C CYS A 16 13.41 46.79 5.35
N THR A 17 14.69 46.93 5.63
CA THR A 17 15.64 45.83 5.59
C THR A 17 15.26 44.94 6.76
N THR A 18 14.41 43.95 6.53
CA THR A 18 14.12 42.93 7.53
C THR A 18 15.40 42.14 7.73
N THR A 19 16.17 42.52 8.75
CA THR A 19 17.31 41.73 9.22
C THR A 19 16.78 40.32 9.48
N PRO A 20 17.29 39.28 8.80
CA PRO A 20 16.74 37.95 8.99
C PRO A 20 16.95 37.54 10.45
N THR A 21 15.86 37.30 11.18
CA THR A 21 15.85 36.96 12.61
C THR A 21 16.30 35.50 12.87
N GLY A 22 17.02 34.89 11.93
CA GLY A 22 17.39 33.48 11.95
C GLY A 22 18.85 33.25 11.55
N PRO A 23 19.31 31.99 11.65
CA PRO A 23 20.66 31.63 11.19
C PRO A 23 20.85 31.98 9.71
N GLN A 24 22.04 32.49 9.38
CA GLN A 24 22.46 32.72 8.00
C GLN A 24 23.01 31.42 7.43
N TYR A 25 22.45 30.98 6.31
CA TYR A 25 22.92 29.77 5.61
C TYR A 25 23.76 30.17 4.39
N ASP A 26 24.95 29.61 4.26
CA ASP A 26 25.72 29.68 3.02
C ASP A 26 25.20 28.61 2.06
N THR A 27 24.57 29.05 0.96
CA THR A 27 23.98 28.18 -0.06
C THR A 27 24.81 28.10 -1.35
N THR A 28 26.09 28.51 -1.29
CA THR A 28 27.02 28.47 -2.45
C THR A 28 27.16 27.07 -3.05
N TYR A 29 27.00 26.03 -2.24
CA TYR A 29 27.13 24.63 -2.66
C TYR A 29 25.79 23.90 -2.61
N THR A 30 25.50 23.11 -3.64
CA THR A 30 24.36 22.19 -3.66
C THR A 30 24.84 20.78 -3.97
N ALA A 31 24.40 19.80 -3.18
CA ALA A 31 24.75 18.41 -3.37
C ALA A 31 24.11 17.83 -4.64
N LYS A 32 24.90 17.08 -5.44
CA LYS A 32 24.37 16.30 -6.56
C LYS A 32 23.58 15.07 -6.09
N GLY A 33 23.97 14.48 -4.95
CA GLY A 33 23.32 13.31 -4.37
C GLY A 33 22.04 13.67 -3.62
N GLN A 34 20.99 14.04 -4.34
CA GLN A 34 19.67 14.32 -3.79
C GLN A 34 18.57 13.85 -4.75
N SER A 35 17.38 13.63 -4.21
CA SER A 35 16.18 13.27 -4.96
C SER A 35 14.94 13.79 -4.24
N SER A 36 13.76 13.61 -4.84
CA SER A 36 12.52 13.94 -4.15
C SER A 36 12.31 13.08 -2.89
N ARG A 37 11.63 13.65 -1.88
CA ARG A 37 11.15 12.90 -0.71
C ARG A 37 9.91 12.07 -1.03
N ALA A 38 9.08 12.54 -1.98
CA ALA A 38 7.96 11.76 -2.46
C ALA A 38 8.46 10.67 -3.41
N ARG A 39 8.39 9.43 -2.93
CA ARG A 39 8.82 8.22 -3.62
C ARG A 39 7.65 7.39 -4.15
N PHE A 40 6.48 7.54 -3.53
CA PHE A 40 5.27 6.78 -3.85
C PHE A 40 4.13 7.72 -4.24
N LEU A 41 3.20 7.17 -5.02
CA LEU A 41 1.90 7.75 -5.27
C LEU A 41 0.83 6.73 -4.85
N VAL A 42 -0.08 7.12 -3.95
CA VAL A 42 -1.13 6.24 -3.44
C VAL A 42 -2.49 6.75 -3.86
N LEU A 43 -3.25 5.87 -4.51
CA LEU A 43 -4.58 6.15 -5.07
C LEU A 43 -5.67 5.57 -4.16
N HIS A 44 -6.69 6.39 -3.91
CA HIS A 44 -7.80 6.12 -3.00
C HIS A 44 -9.14 6.41 -3.69
N TYR A 45 -10.23 5.89 -3.12
CA TYR A 45 -11.56 6.46 -3.34
C TYR A 45 -12.13 6.98 -2.02
N THR A 46 -13.10 7.88 -2.10
CA THR A 46 -13.67 8.52 -0.91
C THR A 46 -14.81 7.75 -0.24
N VAL A 47 -15.48 6.83 -0.95
CA VAL A 47 -16.75 6.20 -0.52
C VAL A 47 -17.83 7.24 -0.17
N SER A 48 -17.80 8.38 -0.85
CA SER A 48 -18.67 9.51 -0.52
C SER A 48 -18.84 10.46 -1.71
N ASP A 49 -19.74 11.44 -1.55
CA ASP A 49 -19.90 12.54 -2.50
C ASP A 49 -18.85 13.63 -2.32
N LYS A 50 -18.77 14.55 -3.30
CA LYS A 50 -17.80 15.65 -3.30
C LYS A 50 -17.90 16.55 -2.04
N PRO A 51 -19.07 17.12 -1.66
CA PRO A 51 -19.15 17.97 -0.48
C PRO A 51 -18.67 17.30 0.81
N THR A 52 -19.08 16.04 1.02
CA THR A 52 -18.70 15.27 2.21
C THR A 52 -17.21 14.93 2.19
N SER A 53 -16.67 14.57 1.03
CA SER A 53 -15.24 14.29 0.85
C SER A 53 -14.37 15.51 1.17
N ILE A 54 -14.74 16.69 0.69
CA ILE A 54 -14.04 17.95 1.00
C ILE A 54 -14.01 18.16 2.51
N LYS A 55 -15.18 18.09 3.16
CA LYS A 55 -15.28 18.29 4.62
C LYS A 55 -14.38 17.32 5.39
N ILE A 56 -14.43 16.03 5.05
CA ILE A 56 -13.61 15.01 5.72
C ILE A 56 -12.12 15.32 5.57
N LEU A 57 -11.68 15.62 4.34
CA LEU A 57 -10.26 15.78 4.02
C LEU A 57 -9.66 17.13 4.45
N THR A 58 -10.49 18.11 4.82
CA THR A 58 -10.03 19.43 5.29
C THR A 58 -10.28 19.71 6.76
N GLU A 59 -11.28 19.08 7.38
CA GLU A 59 -11.71 19.39 8.76
C GLU A 59 -11.50 18.25 9.76
N GLN A 60 -11.14 17.04 9.31
CA GLN A 60 -10.94 15.89 10.18
C GLN A 60 -9.46 15.46 10.27
N GLN A 61 -9.21 14.29 10.85
CA GLN A 61 -7.86 13.78 11.11
C GLN A 61 -7.21 13.07 9.91
N VAL A 62 -7.92 12.98 8.79
CA VAL A 62 -7.42 12.41 7.53
C VAL A 62 -7.37 13.49 6.47
N SER A 63 -6.43 13.38 5.55
CA SER A 63 -6.27 14.34 4.45
C SER A 63 -5.56 13.69 3.28
N SER A 64 -5.67 14.29 2.10
CA SER A 64 -4.94 13.91 0.89
C SER A 64 -4.25 15.14 0.31
N HIS A 65 -3.28 14.92 -0.58
CA HIS A 65 -2.67 16.03 -1.31
C HIS A 65 -3.65 16.56 -2.36
N TYR A 66 -4.34 15.64 -3.03
CA TYR A 66 -5.30 15.94 -4.07
C TYR A 66 -6.66 15.27 -3.83
N LEU A 67 -7.73 15.95 -4.22
CA LEU A 67 -9.08 15.39 -4.36
C LEU A 67 -9.57 15.63 -5.80
N LEU A 68 -9.90 14.55 -6.51
CA LEU A 68 -10.44 14.60 -7.87
C LEU A 68 -11.95 14.33 -7.86
N THR A 69 -12.74 15.25 -8.40
CA THR A 69 -14.20 15.14 -8.40
C THR A 69 -14.75 14.22 -9.50
N ASP A 70 -16.02 13.85 -9.40
CA ASP A 70 -16.77 13.00 -10.35
C ASP A 70 -17.75 13.80 -11.23
N ASP A 71 -17.62 15.12 -11.26
CA ASP A 71 -18.43 16.01 -12.12
C ASP A 71 -18.16 15.72 -13.61
N ALA A 72 -19.09 16.13 -14.50
CA ALA A 72 -18.91 15.99 -15.96
C ALA A 72 -17.67 16.73 -16.49
N GLN A 73 -17.21 17.75 -15.75
CA GLN A 73 -15.92 18.42 -15.93
C GLN A 73 -15.18 18.31 -14.59
N PRO A 74 -14.36 17.26 -14.38
CA PRO A 74 -13.71 17.01 -13.11
C PRO A 74 -12.79 18.16 -12.69
N ILE A 75 -12.85 18.49 -11.40
CA ILE A 75 -11.97 19.48 -10.79
C ILE A 75 -10.99 18.72 -9.89
N THR A 76 -9.72 19.13 -9.93
CA THR A 76 -8.71 18.67 -8.98
C THR A 76 -8.48 19.76 -7.93
N TYR A 77 -8.79 19.47 -6.68
CA TYR A 77 -8.41 20.31 -5.55
C TYR A 77 -7.05 19.87 -5.01
N ARG A 78 -6.16 20.83 -4.74
CA ARG A 78 -4.94 20.59 -3.94
C ARG A 78 -5.23 21.00 -2.50
N LEU A 79 -5.35 20.02 -1.61
CA LEU A 79 -5.74 20.23 -0.20
C LEU A 79 -4.52 20.33 0.73
N VAL A 80 -3.46 19.59 0.43
CA VAL A 80 -2.18 19.63 1.16
C VAL A 80 -1.06 19.85 0.15
N ASP A 81 -0.14 20.77 0.47
CA ASP A 81 1.06 20.98 -0.34
C ASP A 81 1.96 19.74 -0.30
N GLU A 82 2.50 19.32 -1.44
CA GLU A 82 3.34 18.12 -1.57
C GLU A 82 4.66 18.19 -0.77
N THR A 83 5.06 19.36 -0.28
CA THR A 83 6.18 19.52 0.66
C THR A 83 5.83 19.10 2.10
N ARG A 84 4.54 18.83 2.37
CA ARG A 84 4.03 18.37 3.66
C ARG A 84 3.51 16.94 3.53
N ALA A 85 3.47 16.22 4.65
CA ALA A 85 2.80 14.93 4.71
C ALA A 85 1.29 15.13 4.88
N ALA A 86 0.50 14.62 3.93
CA ALA A 86 -0.94 14.38 4.13
C ALA A 86 -1.19 13.05 4.86
N TYR A 87 -2.33 12.93 5.55
CA TYR A 87 -2.66 11.76 6.37
C TYR A 87 -3.63 10.82 5.65
N HIS A 88 -3.14 10.09 4.64
CA HIS A 88 -3.97 9.24 3.78
C HIS A 88 -3.65 7.73 3.88
N ALA A 89 -2.37 7.35 4.01
CA ALA A 89 -1.93 5.96 3.97
C ALA A 89 -2.11 5.22 5.31
N GLY A 90 -1.99 5.93 6.44
CA GLY A 90 -2.06 5.33 7.79
C GLY A 90 -1.00 4.24 8.02
N ASN A 91 -1.33 3.22 8.82
CA ASN A 91 -0.48 2.03 8.95
C ASN A 91 -0.41 1.32 7.59
N SER A 92 0.78 1.33 7.00
CA SER A 92 1.04 0.99 5.61
C SER A 92 2.48 0.51 5.42
N SER A 93 2.67 -0.37 4.44
CA SER A 93 3.98 -0.87 4.03
C SER A 93 4.01 -1.22 2.55
N TRP A 94 5.14 -0.96 1.89
CA TRP A 94 5.42 -1.45 0.54
C TRP A 94 6.90 -1.75 0.40
N LYS A 95 7.24 -2.97 -0.01
CA LYS A 95 8.61 -3.50 -0.01
C LYS A 95 9.23 -3.29 1.38
N ASN A 96 10.36 -2.62 1.46
CA ASN A 96 11.08 -2.35 2.71
C ASN A 96 10.66 -1.02 3.37
N PHE A 97 9.63 -0.36 2.87
CA PHE A 97 9.16 0.94 3.38
C PHE A 97 7.91 0.76 4.23
N THR A 98 7.79 1.56 5.29
CA THR A 98 6.62 1.64 6.18
C THR A 98 6.23 3.10 6.39
N GLN A 99 5.03 3.34 6.95
CA GLN A 99 4.52 4.69 7.26
C GLN A 99 4.54 5.61 6.04
N LEU A 100 3.88 5.18 4.96
CA LEU A 100 4.08 5.75 3.63
C LEU A 100 3.69 7.23 3.51
N ASN A 101 2.81 7.77 4.39
CA ASN A 101 2.46 9.20 4.46
C ASN A 101 3.67 10.14 4.30
N ASN A 102 4.81 9.78 4.89
CA ASN A 102 6.00 10.63 4.93
C ASN A 102 6.82 10.64 3.63
N SER A 103 6.45 9.79 2.67
CA SER A 103 7.18 9.59 1.41
C SER A 103 6.24 9.37 0.23
N SER A 104 4.96 9.70 0.38
CA SER A 104 3.96 9.50 -0.65
C SER A 104 3.12 10.74 -0.91
N ILE A 105 2.75 10.93 -2.17
CA ILE A 105 1.63 11.77 -2.56
C ILE A 105 0.35 10.92 -2.55
N GLY A 106 -0.76 11.52 -2.15
CA GLY A 106 -2.05 10.85 -1.98
C GLY A 106 -3.12 11.54 -2.80
N ILE A 107 -3.80 10.78 -3.66
CA ILE A 107 -4.92 11.26 -4.47
C ILE A 107 -6.19 10.54 -4.00
N GLU A 108 -7.14 11.30 -3.48
CA GLU A 108 -8.51 10.85 -3.22
C GLU A 108 -9.37 11.11 -4.46
N ILE A 109 -10.18 10.12 -4.83
CA ILE A 109 -11.02 10.20 -6.02
C ILE A 109 -12.47 10.04 -5.57
N VAL A 110 -13.31 11.04 -5.86
CA VAL A 110 -14.73 10.99 -5.51
C VAL A 110 -15.36 9.80 -6.24
N ASN A 111 -15.75 8.79 -5.48
CA ASN A 111 -16.38 7.58 -5.98
C ASN A 111 -17.14 6.92 -4.82
N LYS A 112 -18.29 6.32 -5.13
CA LYS A 112 -19.17 5.71 -4.12
C LYS A 112 -18.60 4.44 -3.48
N GLY A 113 -17.46 3.94 -3.96
CA GLY A 113 -16.79 2.74 -3.47
C GLY A 113 -17.59 1.50 -3.84
N TRP A 114 -18.19 0.86 -2.84
CA TRP A 114 -18.95 -0.38 -3.01
C TRP A 114 -20.18 -0.41 -2.13
N VAL A 115 -21.12 -1.28 -2.50
CA VAL A 115 -22.31 -1.62 -1.72
C VAL A 115 -22.45 -3.14 -1.66
N ASP A 116 -22.71 -3.66 -0.47
CA ASP A 116 -23.03 -5.07 -0.30
C ASP A 116 -24.50 -5.31 -0.67
N THR A 117 -24.73 -6.30 -1.53
CA THR A 117 -26.06 -6.75 -1.97
C THR A 117 -26.24 -8.22 -1.60
N PRO A 118 -27.46 -8.78 -1.63
CA PRO A 118 -27.69 -10.21 -1.41
C PRO A 118 -26.92 -11.11 -2.39
N GLN A 119 -26.54 -10.60 -3.57
CA GLN A 119 -25.79 -11.31 -4.60
C GLN A 119 -24.27 -11.13 -4.47
N GLY A 120 -23.81 -10.32 -3.51
CA GLY A 120 -22.41 -10.00 -3.31
C GLY A 120 -22.13 -8.50 -3.37
N ARG A 121 -20.85 -8.15 -3.30
CA ARG A 121 -20.38 -6.77 -3.32
C ARG A 121 -20.37 -6.21 -4.74
N VAL A 122 -20.97 -5.03 -4.93
CA VAL A 122 -20.97 -4.30 -6.20
C VAL A 122 -20.14 -3.03 -6.04
N PHE A 123 -19.20 -2.80 -6.96
CA PHE A 123 -18.33 -1.64 -6.97
C PHE A 123 -18.84 -0.57 -7.94
N ALA A 124 -18.63 0.70 -7.62
CA ALA A 124 -19.01 1.81 -8.48
C ALA A 124 -17.93 2.07 -9.54
N PRO A 125 -18.29 2.27 -10.82
CA PRO A 125 -17.33 2.58 -11.88
C PRO A 125 -16.80 4.01 -11.73
N PHE A 126 -15.67 4.29 -12.39
CA PHE A 126 -15.11 5.64 -12.53
C PHE A 126 -15.56 6.22 -13.89
N PRO A 127 -16.22 7.38 -13.94
CA PRO A 127 -16.59 8.02 -15.21
C PRO A 127 -15.37 8.35 -16.07
N GLN A 128 -15.44 8.15 -17.39
CA GLN A 128 -14.27 8.38 -18.26
C GLN A 128 -13.67 9.78 -18.15
N PRO A 129 -14.44 10.89 -18.08
CA PRO A 129 -13.85 12.22 -17.86
C PRO A 129 -12.99 12.30 -16.59
N GLN A 130 -13.41 11.61 -15.51
CA GLN A 130 -12.65 11.52 -14.27
C GLN A 130 -11.35 10.74 -14.47
N VAL A 131 -11.40 9.63 -15.23
CA VAL A 131 -10.20 8.84 -15.57
C VAL A 131 -9.21 9.66 -16.41
N ASP A 132 -9.69 10.42 -17.39
CA ASP A 132 -8.86 11.26 -18.25
C ASP A 132 -8.14 12.35 -17.43
N ALA A 133 -8.88 13.02 -16.53
CA ALA A 133 -8.31 14.02 -15.62
C ALA A 133 -7.29 13.38 -14.66
N LEU A 134 -7.57 12.18 -14.15
CA LEU A 134 -6.66 11.43 -13.28
C LEU A 134 -5.35 11.09 -13.99
N LEU A 135 -5.40 10.63 -15.25
CA LEU A 135 -4.20 10.29 -16.02
C LEU A 135 -3.26 11.50 -16.18
N VAL A 136 -3.81 12.68 -16.44
CA VAL A 136 -3.04 13.93 -16.52
C VAL A 136 -2.37 14.24 -15.18
N LEU A 137 -3.13 14.17 -14.08
CA LEU A 137 -2.62 14.45 -12.74
C LEU A 137 -1.52 13.47 -12.31
N VAL A 138 -1.76 12.17 -12.49
CA VAL A 138 -0.79 11.11 -12.15
C VAL A 138 0.50 11.30 -12.95
N LYS A 139 0.40 11.57 -14.25
CA LYS A 139 1.58 11.80 -15.11
C LYS A 139 2.41 12.99 -14.66
N ASP A 140 1.77 14.11 -14.31
CA ASP A 140 2.44 15.30 -13.81
C ASP A 140 3.21 15.03 -12.50
N ILE A 141 2.56 14.41 -11.52
CA ILE A 141 3.18 14.08 -10.22
C ILE A 141 4.34 13.09 -10.41
N VAL A 142 4.13 12.03 -11.19
CA VAL A 142 5.16 11.01 -11.48
C VAL A 142 6.38 11.65 -12.12
N GLN A 143 6.20 12.53 -13.10
CA GLN A 143 7.30 13.23 -13.77
C GLN A 143 8.03 14.20 -12.84
N ARG A 144 7.30 15.02 -12.06
CA ARG A 144 7.92 16.00 -11.15
C ARG A 144 8.75 15.37 -10.04
N HIS A 145 8.30 14.23 -9.52
CA HIS A 145 8.96 13.56 -8.40
C HIS A 145 9.89 12.41 -8.82
N GLY A 146 9.87 11.98 -10.09
CA GLY A 146 10.61 10.82 -10.56
C GLY A 146 10.15 9.52 -9.91
N ILE A 147 8.83 9.38 -9.70
CA ILE A 147 8.24 8.19 -9.06
C ILE A 147 8.33 7.01 -10.03
N ALA A 148 8.94 5.92 -9.60
CA ALA A 148 9.03 4.71 -10.42
C ALA A 148 7.64 4.05 -10.60
N PRO A 149 7.32 3.43 -11.75
CA PRO A 149 6.00 2.84 -12.01
C PRO A 149 5.56 1.79 -10.96
N GLU A 150 6.48 1.05 -10.37
CA GLU A 150 6.20 0.10 -9.28
C GLU A 150 5.82 0.74 -7.94
N ASN A 151 5.91 2.08 -7.84
CA ASN A 151 5.58 2.87 -6.66
C ASN A 151 4.31 3.70 -6.85
N VAL A 152 3.57 3.49 -7.95
CA VAL A 152 2.20 3.96 -8.14
C VAL A 152 1.24 2.85 -7.71
N LEU A 153 0.58 3.07 -6.57
CA LEU A 153 -0.03 2.02 -5.75
C LEU A 153 -1.47 2.38 -5.39
N GLY A 154 -2.29 1.37 -5.15
CA GLY A 154 -3.56 1.55 -4.45
C GLY A 154 -3.35 1.54 -2.94
N HIS A 155 -4.30 2.07 -2.17
CA HIS A 155 -4.27 1.91 -0.71
C HIS A 155 -4.34 0.44 -0.28
N SER A 156 -5.05 -0.37 -1.07
CA SER A 156 -5.10 -1.84 -0.95
C SER A 156 -3.76 -2.53 -1.16
N ASP A 157 -2.85 -1.96 -1.95
CA ASP A 157 -1.50 -2.51 -2.11
C ASP A 157 -0.69 -2.39 -0.82
N ILE A 158 -0.83 -1.26 -0.14
CA ILE A 158 0.01 -0.89 1.01
C ILE A 158 -0.62 -1.24 2.36
N ALA A 159 -1.93 -1.49 2.39
CA ALA A 159 -2.69 -1.84 3.58
C ALA A 159 -3.78 -2.89 3.29
N PRO A 160 -3.44 -4.04 2.67
CA PRO A 160 -4.42 -5.00 2.15
C PRO A 160 -5.39 -5.53 3.21
N LEU A 161 -4.93 -5.68 4.46
CA LEU A 161 -5.76 -6.17 5.56
C LEU A 161 -6.80 -5.16 6.07
N ARG A 162 -6.71 -3.90 5.65
CA ARG A 162 -7.55 -2.80 6.13
C ARG A 162 -8.32 -2.11 5.02
N LYS A 163 -7.79 -2.11 3.79
CA LYS A 163 -8.22 -1.23 2.70
C LYS A 163 -8.41 -1.99 1.40
N GLN A 164 -9.43 -1.58 0.65
CA GLN A 164 -9.80 -2.16 -0.65
C GLN A 164 -9.76 -1.12 -1.78
N ASP A 165 -9.56 0.14 -1.45
CA ASP A 165 -9.43 1.22 -2.43
C ASP A 165 -8.14 1.12 -3.25
N PRO A 166 -8.16 1.49 -4.53
CA PRO A 166 -9.28 2.10 -5.26
C PRO A 166 -10.27 1.09 -5.89
N GLY A 167 -10.21 -0.20 -5.54
CA GLY A 167 -11.18 -1.21 -5.98
C GLY A 167 -10.89 -1.85 -7.35
N PRO A 168 -11.63 -2.91 -7.72
CA PRO A 168 -11.43 -3.68 -8.95
C PRO A 168 -11.85 -2.94 -10.22
N LEU A 169 -12.71 -1.92 -10.11
CA LEU A 169 -13.14 -1.11 -11.25
C LEU A 169 -12.23 0.09 -11.51
N PHE A 170 -11.18 0.27 -10.71
CA PHE A 170 -10.19 1.31 -10.97
C PHE A 170 -9.42 1.00 -12.27
N PRO A 171 -9.19 2.00 -13.15
CA PRO A 171 -8.67 1.79 -14.50
C PRO A 171 -7.14 1.58 -14.54
N TRP A 172 -6.61 0.63 -13.77
CA TRP A 172 -5.18 0.33 -13.71
C TRP A 172 -4.55 0.07 -15.08
N GLN A 173 -5.27 -0.61 -15.98
CA GLN A 173 -4.79 -0.89 -17.33
C GLN A 173 -4.61 0.38 -18.18
N GLN A 174 -5.44 1.42 -17.98
CA GLN A 174 -5.27 2.70 -18.69
C GLN A 174 -4.02 3.43 -18.19
N LEU A 175 -3.73 3.38 -16.88
CA LEU A 175 -2.47 3.90 -16.32
C LEU A 175 -1.26 3.11 -16.87
N ALA A 176 -1.39 1.79 -17.02
CA ALA A 176 -0.34 0.93 -17.55
C ALA A 176 -0.02 1.26 -19.01
N GLN A 177 -1.05 1.46 -19.84
CA GLN A 177 -0.91 1.88 -21.23
C GLN A 177 -0.24 3.26 -21.35
N ALA A 178 -0.43 4.14 -20.36
CA ALA A 178 0.27 5.41 -20.26
C ALA A 178 1.70 5.31 -19.69
N GLY A 179 2.17 4.11 -19.33
CA GLY A 179 3.50 3.86 -18.77
C GLY A 179 3.66 4.30 -17.31
N LEU A 180 2.56 4.50 -16.57
CA LEU A 180 2.56 5.09 -15.23
C LEU A 180 2.63 4.06 -14.10
N VAL A 181 2.30 2.80 -14.38
CA VAL A 181 2.30 1.71 -13.38
C VAL A 181 3.04 0.50 -13.91
N LEU A 182 3.65 -0.28 -13.02
CA LEU A 182 4.16 -1.61 -13.38
C LEU A 182 3.00 -2.53 -13.77
N TRP A 183 3.10 -3.15 -14.94
CA TRP A 183 2.07 -4.06 -15.46
C TRP A 183 2.73 -5.30 -16.08
N PRO A 184 2.14 -6.50 -15.93
CA PRO A 184 2.71 -7.71 -16.51
C PRO A 184 2.61 -7.70 -18.04
N ASP A 185 3.65 -8.21 -18.70
CA ASP A 185 3.61 -8.49 -20.13
C ASP A 185 2.63 -9.65 -20.41
N ALA A 186 1.59 -9.38 -21.19
CA ALA A 186 0.53 -10.34 -21.46
C ALA A 186 1.01 -11.59 -22.21
N ASN A 187 2.00 -11.46 -23.10
CA ASN A 187 2.56 -12.59 -23.84
C ASN A 187 3.36 -13.50 -22.91
N ARG A 188 4.14 -12.90 -21.99
CA ARG A 188 4.87 -13.65 -20.96
C ARG A 188 3.91 -14.37 -20.01
N VAL A 189 2.81 -13.73 -19.60
CA VAL A 189 1.78 -14.36 -18.75
C VAL A 189 1.16 -15.54 -19.47
N ALA A 190 0.76 -15.36 -20.73
CA ALA A 190 0.18 -16.43 -21.54
C ALA A 190 1.16 -17.61 -21.75
N ALA A 191 2.46 -17.33 -21.87
CA ALA A 191 3.48 -18.36 -22.08
C ALA A 191 3.69 -19.26 -20.85
N VAL A 192 3.56 -18.75 -19.62
CA VAL A 192 3.81 -19.53 -18.39
C VAL A 192 2.55 -20.10 -17.76
N ARG A 193 1.37 -19.53 -18.04
CA ARG A 193 0.09 -19.96 -17.47
C ARG A 193 -0.16 -21.47 -17.63
N PRO A 194 0.09 -22.12 -18.79
CA PRO A 194 -0.12 -23.56 -18.93
C PRO A 194 0.69 -24.42 -17.94
N ALA A 195 1.89 -23.99 -17.53
CA ALA A 195 2.64 -24.72 -16.50
C ALA A 195 1.94 -24.68 -15.14
N PHE A 196 1.37 -23.54 -14.77
CA PHE A 196 0.63 -23.40 -13.51
C PHE A 196 -0.76 -24.05 -13.55
N GLU A 197 -1.33 -24.22 -14.75
CA GLU A 197 -2.54 -25.03 -14.94
C GLU A 197 -2.24 -26.52 -14.76
N ALA A 198 -1.07 -26.99 -15.22
CA ALA A 198 -0.62 -28.37 -15.03
C ALA A 198 -0.22 -28.66 -13.57
N LEU A 199 0.45 -27.71 -12.91
CA LEU A 199 0.86 -27.84 -11.52
C LEU A 199 0.81 -26.49 -10.80
N LEU A 200 -0.24 -26.30 -10.01
CA LEU A 200 -0.39 -25.11 -9.19
C LEU A 200 0.62 -25.15 -8.02
N PRO A 201 1.38 -24.06 -7.76
CA PRO A 201 2.31 -24.00 -6.63
C PRO A 201 1.57 -24.05 -5.28
N ASP A 202 2.32 -24.41 -4.23
CA ASP A 202 1.80 -24.36 -2.86
C ASP A 202 1.60 -22.91 -2.37
N VAL A 203 0.91 -22.76 -1.23
CA VAL A 203 0.59 -21.45 -0.65
C VAL A 203 1.85 -20.66 -0.27
N PHE A 204 2.91 -21.35 0.17
CA PHE A 204 4.16 -20.72 0.55
C PHE A 204 4.82 -20.02 -0.64
N TRP A 205 4.74 -20.61 -1.83
CA TRP A 205 5.17 -19.99 -3.07
C TRP A 205 4.43 -18.66 -3.35
N PHE A 206 3.10 -18.64 -3.21
CA PHE A 206 2.31 -17.42 -3.41
C PHE A 206 2.70 -16.33 -2.41
N GLN A 207 2.83 -16.67 -1.12
CA GLN A 207 3.25 -15.71 -0.09
C GLN A 207 4.63 -15.12 -0.39
N ARG A 208 5.59 -15.94 -0.84
CA ARG A 208 6.92 -15.47 -1.25
C ARG A 208 6.87 -14.54 -2.45
N LYS A 209 6.05 -14.85 -3.46
CA LYS A 209 5.91 -14.03 -4.65
C LYS A 209 5.23 -12.69 -4.35
N LEU A 210 4.18 -12.69 -3.52
CA LEU A 210 3.56 -11.45 -3.02
C LEU A 210 4.56 -10.58 -2.25
N ALA A 211 5.35 -11.17 -1.35
CA ALA A 211 6.40 -10.47 -0.62
C ALA A 211 7.49 -9.90 -1.56
N THR A 212 7.90 -10.68 -2.57
CA THR A 212 8.86 -10.24 -3.59
C THR A 212 8.32 -9.07 -4.42
N HIS A 213 7.03 -9.09 -4.76
CA HIS A 213 6.37 -7.99 -5.48
C HIS A 213 6.35 -6.70 -4.63
N GLY A 214 6.04 -6.82 -3.34
CA GLY A 214 6.13 -5.72 -2.40
C GLY A 214 5.13 -5.74 -1.24
N TYR A 215 4.24 -6.73 -1.16
CA TYR A 215 3.25 -6.79 -0.09
C TYR A 215 3.88 -7.15 1.25
N GLY A 216 3.42 -6.49 2.32
CA GLY A 216 3.67 -6.94 3.69
C GLY A 216 2.82 -8.18 4.00
N ILE A 217 3.45 -9.35 4.05
CA ILE A 217 2.76 -10.64 4.29
C ILE A 217 3.67 -11.62 5.04
N GLN A 218 3.10 -12.35 6.00
CA GLN A 218 3.78 -13.48 6.65
C GLN A 218 3.80 -14.73 5.74
N GLN A 219 4.91 -15.45 5.73
CA GLN A 219 5.12 -16.62 4.88
C GLN A 219 4.97 -17.90 5.71
N THR A 220 3.74 -18.26 6.03
CA THR A 220 3.39 -19.38 6.91
C THR A 220 3.17 -20.71 6.18
N GLY A 221 2.97 -20.67 4.85
CA GLY A 221 2.54 -21.81 4.04
C GLY A 221 1.07 -22.20 4.21
N VAL A 222 0.29 -21.42 4.97
CA VAL A 222 -1.12 -21.69 5.26
C VAL A 222 -2.02 -20.70 4.52
N LEU A 223 -3.09 -21.18 3.89
CA LEU A 223 -4.09 -20.34 3.22
C LEU A 223 -5.07 -19.72 4.23
N ASP A 224 -4.52 -18.91 5.12
CA ASP A 224 -5.24 -18.18 6.16
C ASP A 224 -5.91 -16.90 5.62
N GLN A 225 -6.63 -16.20 6.49
CA GLN A 225 -7.34 -14.98 6.12
C GLN A 225 -6.39 -13.89 5.62
N GLN A 226 -5.21 -13.74 6.23
CA GLN A 226 -4.20 -12.79 5.76
C GLN A 226 -3.80 -13.11 4.31
N THR A 227 -3.47 -14.36 4.03
CA THR A 227 -3.02 -14.79 2.70
C THR A 227 -4.11 -14.54 1.66
N ARG A 228 -5.35 -14.91 1.97
CA ARG A 228 -6.50 -14.65 1.08
C ARG A 228 -6.70 -13.16 0.84
N THR A 229 -6.64 -12.34 1.89
CA THR A 229 -6.84 -10.90 1.76
C THR A 229 -5.73 -10.21 0.96
N VAL A 230 -4.47 -10.58 1.18
CA VAL A 230 -3.35 -10.01 0.41
C VAL A 230 -3.38 -10.48 -1.04
N LEU A 231 -3.69 -11.76 -1.29
CA LEU A 231 -3.83 -12.28 -2.65
C LEU A 231 -5.02 -11.63 -3.38
N GLY A 232 -6.14 -11.42 -2.69
CA GLY A 232 -7.30 -10.70 -3.19
C GLY A 232 -6.99 -9.25 -3.54
N ALA A 233 -6.16 -8.56 -2.75
CA ALA A 233 -5.70 -7.20 -3.07
C ALA A 233 -4.86 -7.17 -4.37
N PHE A 234 -3.96 -8.14 -4.54
CA PHE A 234 -3.22 -8.30 -5.80
C PHE A 234 -4.15 -8.58 -6.99
N GLN A 235 -5.09 -9.52 -6.83
CA GLN A 235 -6.08 -9.85 -7.86
C GLN A 235 -6.93 -8.64 -8.22
N MET A 236 -7.36 -7.84 -7.25
CA MET A 236 -8.14 -6.63 -7.50
C MET A 236 -7.43 -5.63 -8.41
N LYS A 237 -6.10 -5.59 -8.38
CA LYS A 237 -5.29 -4.74 -9.26
C LYS A 237 -5.05 -5.35 -10.64
N TYR A 238 -4.66 -6.62 -10.71
CA TYR A 238 -4.15 -7.23 -11.94
C TYR A 238 -5.12 -8.22 -12.62
N ARG A 239 -6.14 -8.70 -11.91
CA ARG A 239 -7.12 -9.70 -12.35
C ARG A 239 -8.51 -9.44 -11.71
N PRO A 240 -9.16 -8.29 -11.98
CA PRO A 240 -10.33 -7.83 -11.23
C PRO A 240 -11.61 -8.65 -11.42
N LEU A 241 -11.64 -9.62 -12.35
CA LEU A 241 -12.80 -10.48 -12.60
C LEU A 241 -13.05 -11.49 -11.46
N ASP A 242 -12.02 -11.87 -10.72
CA ASP A 242 -12.15 -12.72 -9.54
C ASP A 242 -11.07 -12.35 -8.51
N ILE A 243 -11.55 -11.81 -7.40
CA ILE A 243 -10.78 -11.22 -6.30
C ILE A 243 -10.98 -11.98 -4.98
N ALA A 244 -11.44 -13.23 -5.05
CA ALA A 244 -11.79 -14.02 -3.87
C ALA A 244 -10.58 -14.38 -2.99
N GLY A 245 -9.35 -14.11 -3.44
CA GLY A 245 -8.13 -14.45 -2.72
C GLY A 245 -7.82 -15.94 -2.75
N ASN A 246 -8.35 -16.65 -3.75
CA ASN A 246 -8.02 -18.05 -4.00
C ASN A 246 -6.77 -18.15 -4.90
N PRO A 247 -5.79 -19.01 -4.58
CA PRO A 247 -4.70 -19.32 -5.50
C PRO A 247 -5.23 -19.97 -6.78
N ASP A 248 -4.78 -19.47 -7.93
CA ASP A 248 -5.06 -20.05 -9.24
C ASP A 248 -3.89 -19.83 -10.22
N ALA A 249 -3.95 -20.51 -11.37
CA ALA A 249 -2.88 -20.51 -12.35
C ALA A 249 -2.63 -19.14 -13.00
N GLU A 250 -3.68 -18.33 -13.17
CA GLU A 250 -3.58 -17.00 -13.76
C GLU A 250 -2.88 -16.04 -12.79
N THR A 251 -3.27 -16.07 -11.52
CA THR A 251 -2.64 -15.31 -10.43
C THR A 251 -1.18 -15.72 -10.27
N ALA A 252 -0.87 -17.01 -10.35
CA ALA A 252 0.51 -17.50 -10.34
C ALA A 252 1.31 -16.95 -11.53
N ALA A 253 0.76 -17.01 -12.75
CA ALA A 253 1.41 -16.48 -13.94
C ALA A 253 1.68 -14.97 -13.84
N LEU A 254 0.72 -14.19 -13.36
CA LEU A 254 0.86 -12.75 -13.13
C LEU A 254 1.98 -12.45 -12.13
N LEU A 255 1.99 -13.14 -10.98
CA LEU A 255 3.02 -13.00 -9.96
C LEU A 255 4.41 -13.40 -10.48
N GLU A 256 4.50 -14.50 -11.23
CA GLU A 256 5.76 -14.95 -11.82
C GLU A 256 6.33 -13.88 -12.76
N VAL A 257 5.51 -13.35 -13.67
CA VAL A 257 5.95 -12.33 -14.63
C VAL A 257 6.32 -11.02 -13.94
N LEU A 258 5.56 -10.59 -12.92
CA LEU A 258 5.82 -9.34 -12.19
C LEU A 258 7.02 -9.41 -11.25
N THR A 259 7.45 -10.62 -10.85
CA THR A 259 8.59 -10.81 -9.93
C THR A 259 9.85 -11.31 -10.65
N THR A 260 9.75 -11.60 -11.94
CA THR A 260 10.87 -12.04 -12.76
C THR A 260 11.29 -10.92 -13.72
N PRO A 261 12.58 -10.49 -13.71
CA PRO A 261 13.06 -9.43 -14.59
C PRO A 261 12.63 -9.63 -16.04
N ALA A 262 12.33 -8.54 -16.75
CA ALA A 262 11.78 -8.58 -18.10
C ALA A 262 12.58 -9.44 -19.09
N ASN A 263 13.92 -9.41 -18.96
CA ASN A 263 14.85 -10.12 -19.84
C ASN A 263 15.31 -11.49 -19.29
N ALA A 264 14.81 -11.90 -18.12
CA ALA A 264 15.15 -13.19 -17.55
C ALA A 264 14.29 -14.31 -18.19
N PRO A 265 14.88 -15.49 -18.45
CA PRO A 265 14.11 -16.64 -18.90
C PRO A 265 13.07 -17.01 -17.85
N LEU A 266 11.84 -17.21 -18.31
CA LEU A 266 10.77 -17.74 -17.46
C LEU A 266 10.93 -19.26 -17.32
N PRO A 267 10.38 -19.87 -16.25
CA PRO A 267 10.34 -21.32 -16.15
C PRO A 267 9.72 -21.92 -17.42
N VAL A 268 10.49 -22.76 -18.10
CA VAL A 268 10.08 -23.40 -19.35
C VAL A 268 9.04 -24.46 -19.02
N VAL A 269 7.86 -24.37 -19.65
CA VAL A 269 6.87 -25.45 -19.64
C VAL A 269 7.45 -26.62 -20.42
N GLN A 270 7.99 -27.63 -19.75
CA GLN A 270 8.25 -28.90 -20.43
C GLN A 270 6.88 -29.58 -20.63
N PRO A 271 6.53 -30.01 -21.85
CA PRO A 271 5.35 -30.85 -22.03
C PRO A 271 5.52 -32.08 -21.15
N ALA A 272 4.50 -32.40 -20.36
CA ALA A 272 4.49 -33.59 -19.52
C ALA A 272 4.85 -34.79 -20.40
N ILE A 273 6.00 -35.39 -20.15
CA ILE A 273 6.30 -36.70 -20.73
C ILE A 273 5.26 -37.63 -20.13
N ILE A 274 4.34 -38.11 -20.97
CA ILE A 274 3.45 -39.20 -20.61
C ILE A 274 4.34 -40.43 -20.42
N THR A 275 4.85 -40.62 -19.20
CA THR A 275 5.46 -41.88 -18.83
C THR A 275 4.33 -42.90 -18.81
N SER A 276 4.43 -43.90 -19.69
CA SER A 276 3.53 -45.05 -19.75
C SER A 276 3.27 -45.63 -18.35
N PRO A 277 2.08 -46.21 -18.09
CA PRO A 277 1.74 -46.71 -16.77
C PRO A 277 2.79 -47.73 -16.32
N VAL A 278 3.31 -47.53 -15.11
CA VAL A 278 4.13 -48.51 -14.40
C VAL A 278 3.33 -49.83 -14.35
N PRO A 279 3.91 -50.98 -14.74
CA PRO A 279 3.22 -52.26 -14.61
C PRO A 279 2.80 -52.47 -13.15
N ALA A 280 1.55 -52.90 -12.95
CA ALA A 280 1.00 -53.18 -11.63
C ALA A 280 1.94 -54.10 -10.83
N LEU A 281 2.25 -53.70 -9.60
CA LEU A 281 2.95 -54.57 -8.65
C LEU A 281 2.12 -55.86 -8.46
N PRO A 282 2.76 -57.05 -8.43
CA PRO A 282 2.07 -58.27 -8.05
C PRO A 282 1.55 -58.16 -6.60
N PRO A 283 0.47 -58.88 -6.24
CA PRO A 283 -0.13 -58.81 -4.92
C PRO A 283 0.89 -59.17 -3.83
N ALA A 284 0.86 -58.39 -2.75
CA ALA A 284 1.71 -58.61 -1.59
C ALA A 284 1.45 -60.00 -1.00
N THR A 285 2.51 -60.80 -0.87
CA THR A 285 2.51 -62.01 -0.03
C THR A 285 2.29 -61.61 1.42
N GLU A 286 1.38 -62.33 2.06
CA GLU A 286 0.97 -62.21 3.46
C GLU A 286 2.19 -62.21 4.41
N PRO A 287 2.30 -61.27 5.36
CA PRO A 287 3.41 -61.28 6.31
C PRO A 287 3.22 -62.40 7.35
N ALA A 288 4.31 -63.08 7.67
CA ALA A 288 4.39 -64.08 8.72
C ALA A 288 3.97 -63.51 10.10
N PRO A 289 3.41 -64.33 11.01
CA PRO A 289 2.87 -63.85 12.27
C PRO A 289 3.97 -63.27 13.17
N VAL A 290 3.77 -62.03 13.61
CA VAL A 290 4.62 -61.33 14.58
C VAL A 290 4.29 -61.88 15.98
N VAL A 291 5.30 -62.42 16.65
CA VAL A 291 5.26 -62.80 18.07
C VAL A 291 5.17 -61.53 18.92
N PRO A 292 4.28 -61.42 19.92
CA PRO A 292 4.13 -60.19 20.68
C PRO A 292 5.30 -60.00 21.63
N GLU A 293 6.10 -58.96 21.38
CA GLU A 293 7.10 -58.46 22.33
C GLU A 293 6.39 -57.73 23.47
N THR A 294 6.71 -58.13 24.70
CA THR A 294 6.16 -57.61 25.95
C THR A 294 6.37 -56.10 26.10
N ALA A 295 5.27 -55.37 26.38
CA ALA A 295 5.28 -53.94 26.62
C ALA A 295 6.18 -53.54 27.82
N PRO A 296 6.98 -52.47 27.72
CA PRO A 296 7.67 -51.92 28.88
C PRO A 296 6.68 -51.15 29.78
N ALA A 297 6.94 -51.19 31.09
CA ALA A 297 6.14 -50.57 32.13
C ALA A 297 6.01 -49.03 31.96
N PRO A 298 4.90 -48.43 32.43
CA PRO A 298 4.66 -47.00 32.26
C PRO A 298 5.68 -46.16 33.06
N ALA A 299 6.23 -45.13 32.42
CA ALA A 299 7.08 -44.14 33.05
C ALA A 299 6.31 -43.33 34.11
N ALA A 300 6.98 -43.03 35.23
CA ALA A 300 6.44 -42.23 36.32
C ALA A 300 6.05 -40.80 35.86
N PRO A 301 5.02 -40.18 36.44
CA PRO A 301 4.55 -38.87 36.03
C PRO A 301 5.58 -37.78 36.34
N VAL A 302 5.86 -36.94 35.34
CA VAL A 302 6.66 -35.73 35.46
C VAL A 302 5.87 -34.67 36.24
N PRO A 303 6.42 -34.00 37.26
CA PRO A 303 5.69 -32.97 38.00
C PRO A 303 5.48 -31.72 37.13
N VAL A 304 4.23 -31.24 37.12
CA VAL A 304 3.81 -29.99 36.46
C VAL A 304 4.38 -28.80 37.23
N PRO A 305 5.05 -27.82 36.58
CA PRO A 305 5.49 -26.63 37.27
C PRO A 305 4.29 -25.71 37.59
N THR A 306 4.17 -25.34 38.87
CA THR A 306 3.21 -24.36 39.38
C THR A 306 3.43 -22.99 38.73
N PRO A 307 2.38 -22.29 38.25
CA PRO A 307 2.54 -20.94 37.72
C PRO A 307 2.98 -19.97 38.82
N ALA A 308 4.05 -19.21 38.57
CA ALA A 308 4.45 -18.11 39.45
C ALA A 308 3.38 -17.00 39.42
N LEU A 309 2.99 -16.52 40.61
CA LEU A 309 2.14 -15.34 40.78
C LEU A 309 2.78 -14.11 40.12
N PRO A 310 2.00 -13.27 39.40
CA PRO A 310 2.53 -12.04 38.84
C PRO A 310 2.92 -11.07 39.95
N THR A 311 4.13 -10.51 39.83
CA THR A 311 4.62 -9.40 40.67
C THR A 311 3.73 -8.16 40.48
N PRO A 312 3.40 -7.41 41.54
CA PRO A 312 2.58 -6.21 41.43
C PRO A 312 3.28 -5.13 40.61
N VAL A 313 2.53 -4.53 39.68
CA VAL A 313 2.96 -3.37 38.88
C VAL A 313 3.11 -2.16 39.81
N PRO A 314 4.23 -1.41 39.78
CA PRO A 314 4.36 -0.18 40.55
C PRO A 314 3.39 0.88 40.02
N THR A 315 2.65 1.50 40.95
CA THR A 315 1.73 2.61 40.67
C THR A 315 2.47 3.82 40.07
N PRO A 316 1.87 4.56 39.12
CA PRO A 316 2.46 5.78 38.61
C PRO A 316 2.55 6.84 39.72
N VAL A 317 3.75 7.37 39.94
CA VAL A 317 3.96 8.54 40.82
C VAL A 317 3.47 9.77 40.06
N THR A 318 2.41 10.40 40.56
CA THR A 318 1.91 11.69 40.07
C THR A 318 2.95 12.78 40.36
N PRO A 319 3.38 13.59 39.38
CA PRO A 319 4.25 14.73 39.67
C PRO A 319 3.49 15.79 40.49
N PRO A 320 4.17 16.53 41.39
CA PRO A 320 3.54 17.55 42.19
C PRO A 320 3.03 18.71 41.32
N VAL A 321 1.81 19.16 41.64
CA VAL A 321 1.17 20.35 41.05
C VAL A 321 2.01 21.59 41.40
N PRO A 322 2.38 22.44 40.42
CA PRO A 322 3.06 23.69 40.73
C PRO A 322 2.15 24.64 41.52
N ALA A 323 2.69 25.22 42.59
CA ALA A 323 1.99 26.16 43.46
C ALA A 323 1.47 27.36 42.66
N ALA A 324 0.21 27.73 42.91
CA ALA A 324 -0.43 28.90 42.31
C ALA A 324 0.31 30.18 42.72
N ALA A 325 0.61 31.03 41.75
CA ALA A 325 1.14 32.37 41.96
C ALA A 325 0.12 33.23 42.74
N PRO A 326 0.56 34.08 43.70
CA PRO A 326 -0.35 34.93 44.43
C PRO A 326 -0.98 35.99 43.52
N ALA A 327 -2.29 36.16 43.69
CA ALA A 327 -3.10 37.14 43.00
C ALA A 327 -2.60 38.57 43.28
N VAL A 328 -2.41 39.35 42.22
CA VAL A 328 -2.21 40.80 42.29
C VAL A 328 -3.53 41.42 42.73
N VAL A 329 -3.55 41.93 43.95
CA VAL A 329 -4.63 42.75 44.50
C VAL A 329 -4.51 44.13 43.90
N ASN A 330 -5.45 44.51 43.03
CA ASN A 330 -5.70 45.91 42.69
C ASN A 330 -6.73 46.45 43.69
N THR A 331 -6.31 47.42 44.49
CA THR A 331 -7.16 48.29 45.32
C THR A 331 -7.20 49.69 44.70
N PRO A 332 -8.25 50.48 44.99
CA PRO A 332 -9.14 51.12 44.01
C PRO A 332 -8.59 52.34 43.26
#